data_AF-A0A484QGC5-F1
#
_entry.id   AF-A0A484QGC5-F1
#
_cell.length_a   1.000
_cell.length_b   1.000
_cell.length_c   1.000
_cell.angle_alpha   90.00
_cell.angle_beta   90.00
_cell.angle_gamma   90.00
#
_symmetry.space_group_name_H-M   'P 1'
#
loop_
_entity.id
_entity.type
_entity.pdbx_description
1 polymer ?
#
loop_
_entity_poly.entity_id
_entity_poly.type
_entity_poly.pdbx_seq_one_letter_code
_entity_poly.pdbx_strand_id
1 'polypeptide(L)'
;MDTLVLEDLAVAMGREQLAQAIQALAPSCFDDEAQGPWIYVLPVALRDALATLAPQEVGKLAKAWSAGEEAGARGLTPLVAEGLLHALQALAVRARGEGLPMLLWMSL
;
A
#
# COMPACT_ATOMS: atom_id res chain seq x y z
N MET A 1 4.34 -2.04 8.01
CA MET A 1 3.76 -1.10 7.03
C MET A 1 2.33 -0.88 7.44
N ASP A 2 1.91 0.38 7.61
CA ASP A 2 0.55 0.75 8.05
C ASP A 2 -0.17 1.52 6.93
N THR A 3 -1.39 1.99 7.22
CA THR A 3 -2.21 2.73 6.27
C THR A 3 -1.59 4.06 5.84
N LEU A 4 -0.83 4.73 6.72
CA LEU A 4 -0.16 6.01 6.42
C LEU A 4 0.95 5.84 5.39
N VAL A 5 1.73 4.75 5.48
CA VAL A 5 2.72 4.42 4.45
C VAL A 5 2.08 4.08 3.11
N LEU A 6 0.89 3.48 3.11
CA LEU A 6 0.13 3.19 1.89
C LEU A 6 -0.54 4.45 1.31
N GLU A 7 -0.89 5.42 2.15
CA GLU A 7 -1.34 6.74 1.72
C GLU A 7 -0.25 7.46 0.91
N ASP A 8 0.97 7.51 1.44
CA ASP A 8 2.14 8.06 0.74
C ASP A 8 2.39 7.36 -0.61
N LEU A 9 2.16 6.05 -0.69
CA LEU A 9 2.25 5.31 -1.95
C LEU A 9 1.21 5.78 -2.96
N ALA A 10 -0.05 5.95 -2.53
CA ALA A 10 -1.10 6.44 -3.41
C ALA A 10 -0.83 7.87 -3.90
N VAL A 11 -0.29 8.74 -3.03
CA VAL A 11 0.20 10.08 -3.41
C VAL A 11 1.33 9.98 -4.42
N ALA A 12 2.32 9.12 -4.20
CA ALA A 12 3.44 8.92 -5.12
C ALA A 12 3.00 8.38 -6.50
N MET A 13 1.88 7.67 -6.57
CA MET A 13 1.24 7.23 -7.82
C MET A 13 0.41 8.33 -8.51
N GLY A 14 0.30 9.54 -7.93
CA GLY A 14 -0.54 10.63 -8.42
C GLY A 14 -2.04 10.35 -8.29
N ARG A 15 -2.45 9.69 -7.20
CA ARG A 15 -3.83 9.25 -6.95
C ARG A 15 -4.33 9.77 -5.60
N GLU A 16 -4.56 11.07 -5.50
CA GLU A 16 -4.95 11.74 -4.25
C GLU A 16 -6.29 11.24 -3.69
N GLN A 17 -7.26 10.92 -4.56
CA GLN A 17 -8.53 10.33 -4.15
C GLN A 17 -8.34 8.93 -3.53
N LEU A 18 -7.36 8.17 -4.02
CA LEU A 18 -7.02 6.87 -3.44
C LEU A 18 -6.32 7.04 -2.08
N ALA A 19 -5.44 8.03 -1.94
CA ALA A 19 -4.81 8.37 -0.68
C ALA A 19 -5.88 8.69 0.40
N GLN A 20 -6.85 9.55 0.07
CA GLN A 20 -7.99 9.85 0.95
C GLN A 20 -8.82 8.62 1.30
N ALA A 21 -9.06 7.73 0.33
CA ALA A 21 -9.78 6.48 0.58
C ALA A 21 -9.02 5.53 1.51
N ILE A 22 -7.69 5.49 1.42
CA ILE A 22 -6.83 4.72 2.33
C ILE A 22 -6.84 5.33 3.73
N GLN A 23 -6.76 6.65 3.84
CA GLN A 23 -6.81 7.38 5.11
C GLN A 23 -8.14 7.15 5.85
N ALA A 24 -9.24 7.03 5.11
CA ALA A 24 -10.57 6.79 5.67
C ALA A 24 -10.88 5.31 5.97
N LEU A 25 -9.92 4.39 5.82
CA LEU A 25 -10.15 2.97 6.06
C LEU A 25 -10.45 2.69 7.53
N ALA A 26 -11.58 2.01 7.77
CA ALA A 26 -11.86 1.35 9.03
C ALA A 26 -11.45 -0.13 8.96
N PRO A 27 -11.03 -0.74 10.09
CA PRO A 27 -10.75 -2.17 10.11
C PRO A 27 -12.03 -2.96 9.80
N SER A 28 -11.91 -3.96 8.95
CA SER A 28 -12.99 -4.89 8.63
C SER A 28 -13.16 -5.98 9.70
N CYS A 29 -12.09 -6.28 10.43
CA CYS A 29 -12.08 -7.21 11.56
C CYS A 29 -10.98 -6.80 12.54
N PHE A 30 -11.20 -7.05 13.83
CA PHE A 30 -10.19 -6.93 14.88
C PHE A 30 -10.50 -7.90 16.01
N ASP A 31 -9.46 -8.36 16.72
CA ASP A 31 -9.61 -9.19 17.93
C ASP A 31 -9.85 -8.30 19.16
N ASP A 32 -8.99 -7.31 19.35
CA ASP A 32 -9.14 -6.23 20.32
C ASP A 32 -9.14 -4.88 19.60
N GLU A 33 -10.11 -4.01 19.91
CA GLU A 33 -10.24 -2.70 19.24
C GLU A 33 -9.04 -1.77 19.53
N ALA A 34 -8.41 -1.92 20.69
CA ALA A 34 -7.30 -1.09 21.15
C ALA A 34 -5.92 -1.73 20.90
N GLN A 35 -5.82 -3.06 20.89
CA GLN A 35 -4.55 -3.79 20.78
C GLN A 35 -4.38 -4.59 19.49
N GLY A 36 -5.44 -4.74 18.70
CA GLY A 36 -5.43 -5.50 17.46
C GLY A 36 -5.37 -7.01 17.70
N PRO A 37 -4.95 -7.80 16.69
CA PRO A 37 -4.63 -7.37 15.34
C PRO A 37 -5.84 -6.80 14.60
N TRP A 38 -5.59 -5.90 13.65
CA TRP A 38 -6.60 -5.32 12.76
C TRP A 38 -6.39 -5.81 11.34
N ILE A 39 -7.50 -6.10 10.65
CA ILE A 39 -7.52 -6.47 9.24
C ILE A 39 -8.26 -5.39 8.47
N TYR A 40 -7.59 -4.79 7.49
CA TYR A 40 -8.19 -3.80 6.59
C TYR A 40 -8.31 -4.40 5.19
N VAL A 41 -9.45 -4.14 4.53
CA VAL A 41 -9.62 -4.41 3.10
C VAL A 41 -9.10 -3.20 2.33
N LEU A 42 -8.05 -3.39 1.53
CA LEU A 42 -7.48 -2.30 0.74
C LEU A 42 -8.38 -1.97 -0.47
N PRO A 43 -8.44 -0.69 -0.89
CA PRO A 43 -9.25 -0.30 -2.03
C PRO A 43 -8.86 -1.06 -3.29
N VAL A 44 -9.87 -1.52 -4.05
CA VAL A 44 -9.66 -2.23 -5.32
C VAL A 44 -8.80 -1.42 -6.30
N ALA A 45 -8.94 -0.10 -6.31
CA ALA A 45 -8.14 0.80 -7.12
C ALA A 45 -6.63 0.73 -6.80
N LEU A 46 -6.24 0.47 -5.55
CA LEU A 46 -4.83 0.27 -5.18
C LEU A 46 -4.30 -1.04 -5.76
N ARG A 47 -5.05 -2.15 -5.58
CA ARG A 47 -4.72 -3.45 -6.17
C ARG A 47 -4.54 -3.33 -7.68
N ASP A 48 -5.50 -2.72 -8.36
CA ASP A 48 -5.47 -2.64 -9.81
C ASP A 48 -4.31 -1.77 -10.31
N ALA A 49 -4.05 -0.64 -9.64
CA ALA A 49 -2.93 0.24 -9.99
C ALA A 49 -1.57 -0.44 -9.79
N LEU A 50 -1.39 -1.20 -8.70
CA LEU A 50 -0.19 -2.00 -8.44
C LEU A 50 -0.02 -3.13 -9.46
N ALA A 51 -1.11 -3.82 -9.80
CA ALA A 51 -1.09 -4.92 -10.76
C ALA A 51 -0.72 -4.44 -12.18
N THR A 52 -1.03 -3.19 -12.53
CA THR A 52 -0.71 -2.59 -13.85
C THR A 52 0.57 -1.77 -13.87
N LEU A 53 1.31 -1.68 -12.76
CA LEU A 53 2.50 -0.83 -12.67
C LEU A 53 3.54 -1.27 -13.73
N ALA A 54 3.97 -0.35 -14.58
CA ALA A 54 4.93 -0.70 -15.61
C ALA A 54 6.34 -0.90 -15.00
N PRO A 55 7.13 -1.91 -15.44
CA PRO A 55 8.45 -2.18 -14.87
C PRO A 55 9.39 -0.95 -14.87
N GLN A 56 9.33 -0.13 -15.92
CA GLN A 56 10.13 1.09 -16.05
C GLN A 56 9.73 2.20 -15.06
N GLU A 57 8.53 2.14 -14.47
CA GLU A 57 8.04 3.13 -13.52
C GLU A 57 8.41 2.79 -12.08
N VAL A 58 8.73 1.52 -11.79
CA VAL A 58 9.01 1.03 -10.42
C VAL A 58 10.09 1.86 -9.74
N GLY A 59 11.25 2.08 -10.39
CA GLY A 59 12.35 2.84 -9.79
C GLY A 59 12.02 4.33 -9.55
N LYS A 60 11.18 4.94 -10.41
CA LYS A 60 10.71 6.32 -10.21
C LYS A 60 9.72 6.38 -9.05
N LEU A 61 8.79 5.43 -8.99
CA LEU A 61 7.78 5.34 -7.94
C LEU A 61 8.43 5.03 -6.58
N ALA A 62 9.41 4.13 -6.53
CA ALA A 62 10.15 3.79 -5.31
C ALA A 62 10.80 5.04 -4.69
N LYS A 63 11.44 5.86 -5.52
CA LYS A 63 12.04 7.14 -5.08
C LYS A 63 10.99 8.11 -4.56
N ALA A 64 9.90 8.29 -5.31
CA ALA A 64 8.82 9.21 -4.92
C ALA A 64 8.15 8.75 -3.60
N TRP A 65 7.86 7.46 -3.47
CA TRP A 65 7.26 6.88 -2.28
C TRP A 65 8.17 6.99 -1.06
N SER A 66 9.47 6.69 -1.20
CA SER A 66 10.44 6.84 -0.11
C SER A 66 10.67 8.28 0.34
N ALA A 67 10.27 9.26 -0.48
CA ALA A 67 10.33 10.69 -0.15
C ALA A 67 9.06 11.20 0.55
N GLY A 68 8.03 10.36 0.67
CA GLY A 68 6.84 10.65 1.47
C GLY A 68 7.18 10.83 2.95
N GLU A 69 6.41 11.67 3.65
CA GLU A 69 6.67 12.04 5.04
C GLU A 69 6.65 10.81 5.96
N GLU A 70 5.59 10.00 5.86
CA GLU A 70 5.33 8.86 6.72
C GLU A 70 6.23 7.67 6.35
N ALA A 71 6.44 7.47 5.04
CA ALA A 71 7.36 6.47 4.51
C ALA A 71 8.80 6.75 4.93
N GLY A 72 9.27 7.99 4.77
CA GLY A 72 10.60 8.43 5.19
C GLY A 72 10.81 8.33 6.69
N ALA A 73 9.83 8.74 7.49
CA ALA A 73 9.87 8.64 8.96
C ALA A 73 10.00 7.19 9.46
N ARG A 74 9.46 6.22 8.72
CA ARG A 74 9.58 4.78 9.00
C ARG A 74 10.82 4.13 8.38
N GLY A 75 11.74 4.93 7.84
CA GLY A 75 13.01 4.45 7.28
C GLY A 75 12.87 3.77 5.93
N LEU A 76 11.80 4.04 5.18
CA LEU A 76 11.65 3.52 3.84
C LEU A 76 12.67 4.18 2.90
N THR A 77 13.71 3.44 2.51
CA THR A 77 14.69 3.90 1.52
C THR A 77 14.23 3.54 0.10
N PRO A 78 14.74 4.20 -0.96
CA PRO A 78 14.38 3.85 -2.34
C PRO A 78 14.61 2.37 -2.68
N LEU A 79 15.71 1.77 -2.19
CA LEU A 79 16.03 0.37 -2.43
C LEU A 79 15.02 -0.57 -1.76
N VAL A 80 14.63 -0.27 -0.52
CA VAL A 80 13.61 -1.05 0.20
C VAL A 80 12.24 -0.86 -0.45
N ALA A 81 11.90 0.37 -0.85
CA ALA A 81 10.67 0.69 -1.55
C ALA A 81 10.52 -0.09 -2.87
N GLU A 82 11.60 -0.19 -3.65
CA GLU A 82 11.61 -0.96 -4.91
C GLU A 82 11.34 -2.45 -4.65
N GLY A 83 12.01 -3.05 -3.66
CA GLY A 83 11.75 -4.44 -3.26
C GLY A 83 10.31 -4.67 -2.80
N LEU A 84 9.75 -3.74 -2.01
CA LEU A 84 8.36 -3.79 -1.57
C LEU A 84 7.38 -3.62 -2.73
N LEU A 85 7.64 -2.71 -3.68
CA LEU A 85 6.80 -2.53 -4.86
C LEU A 85 6.73 -3.80 -5.70
N HIS A 86 7.86 -4.51 -5.88
CA HIS A 86 7.84 -5.80 -6.57
C HIS A 86 7.01 -6.86 -5.83
N ALA A 87 7.15 -6.96 -4.51
CA ALA A 87 6.36 -7.88 -3.70
C ALA A 87 4.86 -7.54 -3.75
N LEU A 88 4.52 -6.26 -3.61
CA LEU A 88 3.15 -5.76 -3.70
C LEU A 88 2.55 -5.97 -5.09
N GLN A 89 3.30 -5.72 -6.15
CA GLN A 89 2.87 -5.96 -7.52
C GLN A 89 2.58 -7.45 -7.76
N ALA A 90 3.45 -8.35 -7.31
CA ALA A 90 3.21 -9.79 -7.45
C ALA A 90 1.91 -10.23 -6.76
N LEU A 91 1.67 -9.73 -5.53
CA LEU A 91 0.42 -9.97 -4.80
C LEU A 91 -0.79 -9.37 -5.53
N ALA A 92 -0.66 -8.13 -6.02
CA ALA A 92 -1.72 -7.43 -6.71
C ALA A 92 -2.12 -8.09 -8.04
N VAL A 93 -1.15 -8.56 -8.82
CA VAL A 93 -1.38 -9.31 -10.07
C VAL A 93 -2.16 -10.58 -9.78
N ARG A 94 -1.74 -11.35 -8.77
CA ARG A 94 -2.43 -12.57 -8.36
C ARG A 94 -3.85 -12.28 -7.87
N ALA A 95 -4.01 -11.35 -6.94
CA ALA A 95 -5.31 -10.96 -6.40
C ALA A 95 -6.26 -10.47 -7.51
N ARG A 96 -5.76 -9.67 -8.46
CA ARG A 96 -6.55 -9.21 -9.61
C ARG A 96 -6.96 -10.37 -10.53
N GLY A 97 -6.03 -11.29 -10.83
CA GLY A 97 -6.30 -12.46 -11.67
C GLY A 97 -7.35 -13.41 -11.07
N GLU A 98 -7.39 -13.52 -9.74
CA GLU A 98 -8.35 -14.34 -9.00
C GLU A 98 -9.62 -13.57 -8.59
N GLY A 99 -9.72 -12.26 -8.88
CA GLY A 99 -10.86 -11.43 -8.47
C GLY A 99 -10.93 -11.16 -6.96
N LEU A 100 -9.84 -11.34 -6.23
CA LEU A 100 -9.74 -11.23 -4.78
C LEU A 100 -9.30 -9.81 -4.33
N PRO A 101 -9.71 -9.38 -3.12
CA PRO A 101 -9.18 -8.16 -2.51
C PRO A 101 -7.74 -8.35 -2.01
N MET A 102 -7.04 -7.24 -1.77
CA MET A 102 -5.82 -7.24 -0.95
C MET A 102 -6.17 -6.85 0.48
N LEU A 103 -5.53 -7.50 1.45
CA LEU A 103 -5.72 -7.25 2.87
C LEU A 103 -4.44 -6.67 3.48
N LEU A 104 -4.60 -5.75 4.41
CA LEU A 104 -3.54 -5.28 5.29
C LEU A 104 -3.79 -5.84 6.69
N TRP A 105 -2.85 -6.63 7.18
CA TRP A 105 -2.82 -7.10 8.56
C TRP A 105 -1.90 -6.19 9.37
N MET A 106 -2.41 -5.61 10.46
CA MET A 106 -1.64 -4.79 11.38
C MET A 106 -1.70 -5.37 12.79
N SER A 107 -0.55 -5.49 13.44
CA SER A 107 -0.39 -5.88 14.85
C SER A 107 0.69 -5.03 15.49
N LEU A 108 0.54 -4.73 16.78
CA LEU A 108 1.53 -4.00 17.59
C LEU A 108 2.63 -4.91 18.14
#